data_AF-A0A381X4N0-F1
#
_entry.id   AF-A0A381X4N0-F1
#
_cell.length_a   1.000
_cell.length_b   1.000
_cell.length_c   1.000
_cell.angle_alpha   90.00
_cell.angle_beta   90.00
_cell.angle_gamma   90.00
#
_symmetry.space_group_name_H-M   'P 1'
#
loop_
_entity.id
_entity.type
_entity.pdbx_description
1 polymer ?
#
loop_
_entity_poly.entity_id
_entity_poly.type
_entity_poly.pdbx_seq_one_letter_code
_entity_poly.pdbx_strand_id
1 'polypeptide(L)'
;MKAHRSTMWLATLFSVLNKIFDLAPPLLIGAAVDVVVMQEESVLSNYGYTDPKDQLIVLSILTVIIWVFESLFEYVYGVLWRNLAQTVQHEFRLDAYSHIQELEMSWFSDQS
;
A
#
# COMPACT_ATOMS: atom_id res chain seq x y z
N MET A 1 11.87 12.44 -16.07
CA MET A 1 10.75 11.47 -16.26
C MET A 1 11.12 9.97 -16.36
N LYS A 2 12.19 9.52 -17.05
CA LYS A 2 12.51 8.08 -17.17
C LYS A 2 12.94 7.40 -15.85
N ALA A 3 13.56 8.14 -14.93
CA ALA A 3 14.05 7.60 -13.65
C ALA A 3 12.94 7.26 -12.63
N HIS A 4 11.74 7.86 -12.73
CA HIS A 4 10.66 7.66 -11.74
C HIS A 4 9.60 6.62 -12.15
N ARG A 5 9.65 6.09 -13.37
CA ARG A 5 8.66 5.09 -13.84
C ARG A 5 8.74 3.78 -13.04
N SER A 6 9.94 3.36 -12.66
CA SER A 6 10.11 2.13 -11.88
C SER A 6 9.60 2.28 -10.46
N THR A 7 9.84 3.43 -9.82
CA THR A 7 9.30 3.77 -8.49
C THR A 7 7.79 3.84 -8.50
N MET A 8 7.22 4.43 -9.56
CA MET A 8 5.77 4.55 -9.70
C MET A 8 5.11 3.18 -9.92
N TRP A 9 5.67 2.32 -10.76
CA TRP A 9 5.20 0.94 -10.92
C TRP A 9 5.32 0.12 -9.63
N LEU A 10 6.42 0.25 -8.89
CA LEU A 10 6.58 -0.40 -7.60
C LEU A 10 5.54 0.11 -6.61
N ALA A 11 5.37 1.43 -6.49
CA ALA A 11 4.40 2.04 -5.60
C ALA A 11 2.97 1.60 -5.93
N THR A 12 2.58 1.55 -7.21
CA THR A 12 1.28 1.04 -7.64
C THR A 12 1.13 -0.46 -7.33
N LEU A 13 2.13 -1.28 -7.59
CA LEU A 13 2.10 -2.72 -7.29
C LEU A 13 1.94 -2.96 -5.78
N PHE A 14 2.73 -2.27 -4.96
CA PHE A 14 2.65 -2.36 -3.50
C PHE A 14 1.30 -1.84 -2.97
N SER A 15 0.73 -0.78 -3.55
CA SER A 15 -0.62 -0.30 -3.21
C SER A 15 -1.70 -1.32 -3.58
N VAL A 16 -1.61 -1.97 -4.75
CA VAL A 16 -2.58 -3.01 -5.16
C VAL A 16 -2.46 -4.24 -4.25
N LEU A 17 -1.24 -4.71 -3.97
CA LEU A 17 -1.01 -5.81 -3.05
C LEU A 17 -1.56 -5.49 -1.66
N ASN A 18 -1.23 -4.33 -1.11
CA ASN A 18 -1.76 -3.88 0.17
C ASN A 18 -3.31 -3.85 0.16
N LYS A 19 -3.94 -3.35 -0.91
CA LYS A 19 -5.41 -3.38 -1.05
C LYS A 19 -6.01 -4.79 -1.06
N ILE A 20 -5.27 -5.79 -1.56
CA ILE A 20 -5.69 -7.19 -1.49
C ILE A 20 -5.58 -7.70 -0.05
N PHE A 21 -4.53 -7.31 0.69
CA PHE A 21 -4.40 -7.65 2.11
C PHE A 21 -5.46 -6.95 2.97
N ASP A 22 -5.88 -5.72 2.66
CA ASP A 22 -7.01 -5.03 3.32
C ASP A 22 -8.35 -5.79 3.21
N LEU A 23 -8.50 -6.67 2.21
CA LEU A 23 -9.69 -7.51 2.05
C LEU A 23 -9.65 -8.79 2.89
N ALA A 24 -8.48 -9.13 3.43
CA ALA A 24 -8.32 -10.32 4.25
C ALA A 24 -8.97 -10.19 5.64
N PRO A 25 -8.90 -9.07 6.40
CA PRO A 25 -9.57 -8.95 7.70
C PRO A 25 -11.08 -9.23 7.68
N PRO A 26 -11.90 -8.70 6.75
CA PRO A 26 -13.31 -9.06 6.64
C PRO A 26 -13.53 -10.56 6.38
N LEU A 27 -12.68 -11.16 5.54
CA LEU A 27 -12.71 -12.59 5.20
C LEU A 27 -12.33 -13.46 6.42
N LEU A 28 -11.30 -13.06 7.16
CA LEU A 28 -10.84 -13.70 8.39
C LEU A 28 -11.89 -13.60 9.50
N ILE A 29 -12.54 -12.46 9.65
CA ILE A 29 -13.64 -12.29 10.60
C ILE A 29 -14.80 -13.22 10.22
N GLY A 30 -15.16 -13.30 8.93
CA GLY A 30 -16.16 -14.25 8.45
C GLY A 30 -15.80 -15.70 8.76
N ALA A 31 -14.55 -16.10 8.52
CA ALA A 31 -14.04 -17.43 8.85
C ALA A 31 -14.00 -17.70 10.36
N ALA A 32 -13.59 -16.72 11.17
CA ALA A 32 -13.57 -16.84 12.63
C ALA A 32 -14.98 -16.97 13.21
N VAL A 33 -15.95 -16.20 12.69
CA VAL A 33 -17.36 -16.32 13.07
C VAL A 33 -17.91 -17.69 12.65
N ASP A 34 -17.59 -18.18 11.44
CA ASP A 34 -18.00 -19.52 10.98
C ASP A 34 -17.48 -20.62 11.91
N VAL A 35 -16.20 -20.57 12.29
CA VAL A 35 -15.59 -21.52 13.23
C VAL A 35 -16.23 -21.45 14.62
N VAL A 36 -16.51 -20.24 15.14
CA VAL A 36 -17.13 -20.07 16.47
C VAL A 36 -18.61 -20.48 16.49
N VAL A 37 -19.34 -20.25 15.40
CA VAL A 37 -20.78 -20.51 15.29
C VAL A 37 -21.08 -21.96 14.91
N MET A 38 -20.37 -22.51 13.93
CA MET A 38 -20.62 -23.86 13.41
C MET A 38 -19.75 -24.94 14.07
N GLN A 39 -18.68 -24.58 14.81
CA GLN A 39 -17.84 -25.46 15.62
C GLN A 39 -17.44 -26.78 14.92
N GLU A 40 -18.22 -27.85 15.06
CA GLU A 40 -17.97 -29.18 14.45
C GLU A 40 -18.42 -29.31 12.99
N GLU A 41 -19.27 -28.40 12.47
CA GLU A 41 -19.73 -28.36 11.07
C GLU A 41 -19.13 -27.19 10.26
N SER A 42 -18.11 -26.49 10.78
CA SER A 42 -17.42 -25.45 10.00
C SER A 42 -16.75 -26.05 8.75
N VAL A 43 -16.62 -25.27 7.68
CA VAL A 43 -15.99 -25.71 6.41
C VAL A 43 -14.57 -26.28 6.61
N LEU A 44 -13.88 -25.94 7.70
CA LEU A 44 -12.59 -26.54 8.10
C LEU A 44 -12.67 -27.97 8.67
N SER A 45 -13.82 -28.39 9.21
CA SER A 45 -14.08 -29.75 9.72
C SER A 45 -13.90 -30.80 8.61
N ASN A 46 -14.31 -30.48 7.38
CA ASN A 46 -14.14 -31.32 6.20
C ASN A 46 -12.68 -31.50 5.74
N TYR A 47 -11.72 -30.73 6.28
CA TYR A 47 -10.29 -30.83 5.96
C TYR A 47 -9.45 -31.56 7.03
N GLY A 48 -10.07 -32.04 8.13
CA GLY A 48 -9.46 -32.96 9.09
C GLY A 48 -8.97 -32.37 10.42
N TYR A 49 -9.32 -31.12 10.75
CA TYR A 49 -9.06 -30.54 12.07
C TYR A 49 -10.32 -30.58 12.93
N THR A 50 -10.39 -31.57 13.82
CA THR A 50 -11.59 -31.91 14.62
C THR A 50 -11.81 -31.00 15.83
N ASP A 51 -10.83 -30.20 16.25
CA ASP A 51 -10.93 -29.41 17.49
C ASP A 51 -11.04 -27.89 17.18
N PRO A 52 -12.15 -27.21 17.55
CA PRO A 52 -12.35 -25.78 17.32
C PRO A 52 -11.25 -24.89 17.92
N LYS A 53 -10.57 -25.35 18.97
CA LYS A 53 -9.46 -24.62 19.60
C LYS A 53 -8.25 -24.48 18.66
N ASP A 54 -7.88 -25.56 17.97
CA ASP A 54 -6.74 -25.55 17.05
C ASP A 54 -7.03 -24.68 15.83
N GLN A 55 -8.28 -24.69 15.34
CA GLN A 55 -8.73 -23.82 14.25
C GLN A 55 -8.60 -22.33 14.63
N LEU A 56 -8.98 -21.96 15.86
CA LEU A 56 -8.85 -20.59 16.36
C LEU A 56 -7.39 -20.16 16.57
N ILE A 57 -6.51 -21.06 17.00
CA ILE A 57 -5.07 -20.77 17.12
C ILE A 57 -4.47 -20.49 15.74
N VAL A 58 -4.78 -21.32 14.74
CA VAL A 58 -4.32 -21.13 13.35
C VAL A 58 -4.84 -19.82 12.78
N LEU A 59 -6.14 -19.52 12.96
CA LEU A 59 -6.75 -18.25 12.53
C LEU A 59 -6.09 -17.04 13.20
N SER A 60 -5.79 -17.13 14.49
CA SER A 60 -5.14 -16.04 15.23
C SER A 60 -3.73 -15.77 14.70
N ILE A 61 -2.93 -16.82 14.48
CA ILE A 61 -1.59 -16.70 13.89
C ILE A 61 -1.67 -16.10 12.48
N LEU A 62 -2.60 -16.59 11.65
CA LEU A 62 -2.81 -16.08 10.30
C LEU A 62 -3.20 -14.60 10.31
N THR A 63 -4.05 -14.19 11.25
CA THR A 63 -4.47 -12.79 11.42
C THR A 63 -3.28 -11.88 11.75
N VAL A 64 -2.43 -12.29 12.70
CA VAL A 64 -1.22 -11.52 13.05
C VAL A 64 -0.29 -11.39 11.84
N ILE A 65 -0.08 -12.47 11.09
CA ILE A 65 0.75 -12.46 9.88
C ILE A 65 0.21 -11.45 8.86
N ILE A 66 -1.10 -11.50 8.58
CA ILE A 66 -1.75 -10.61 7.62
C ILE A 66 -1.59 -9.15 8.04
N TRP A 67 -1.82 -8.83 9.31
CA TRP A 67 -1.64 -7.47 9.85
C TRP A 67 -0.19 -6.98 9.73
N VAL A 68 0.80 -7.83 9.99
CA VAL A 68 2.22 -7.48 9.85
C VAL A 68 2.55 -7.18 8.38
N PHE A 69 2.08 -8.00 7.44
CA PHE A 69 2.31 -7.77 6.02
C PHE A 69 1.57 -6.53 5.51
N GLU A 70 0.31 -6.33 5.89
CA GLU A 70 -0.48 -5.14 5.59
C GLU A 70 0.28 -3.87 6.00
N SER A 71 0.68 -3.78 7.28
CA SER A 71 1.41 -2.63 7.81
C SER A 71 2.76 -2.42 7.13
N LEU A 72 3.50 -3.50 6.85
CA LEU A 72 4.79 -3.41 6.15
C LEU A 72 4.61 -2.84 4.73
N PHE A 73 3.65 -3.36 3.97
CA PHE A 73 3.36 -2.87 2.63
C PHE A 73 2.85 -1.42 2.65
N GLU A 74 2.07 -1.06 3.68
CA GLU A 74 1.57 0.30 3.88
C GLU A 74 2.71 1.30 4.05
N TYR A 75 3.64 0.95 4.94
CA TYR A 75 4.83 1.74 5.20
C TYR A 75 5.67 1.93 3.93
N VAL A 76 5.92 0.86 3.17
CA VAL A 76 6.74 0.91 1.96
C VAL A 76 6.11 1.81 0.90
N TYR A 77 4.81 1.63 0.58
CA TYR A 77 4.19 2.50 -0.42
C TYR A 77 4.15 3.95 0.06
N GLY A 78 3.88 4.19 1.35
CA GLY A 78 3.82 5.53 1.92
C GLY A 78 5.15 6.28 1.78
N VAL A 79 6.27 5.62 2.06
CA VAL A 79 7.61 6.19 1.88
C VAL A 79 7.89 6.49 0.40
N LEU A 80 7.57 5.57 -0.51
CA LEU A 80 7.79 5.75 -1.94
C LEU A 80 7.00 6.94 -2.50
N TRP A 81 5.71 7.04 -2.16
CA TRP A 81 4.86 8.15 -2.59
C TRP A 81 5.32 9.50 -2.02
N ARG A 82 5.74 9.51 -0.75
CA ARG A 82 6.25 10.74 -0.11
C ARG A 82 7.52 11.25 -0.78
N ASN A 83 8.48 10.37 -1.04
CA ASN A 83 9.74 10.74 -1.70
C ASN A 83 9.50 11.21 -3.14
N LEU A 84 8.59 10.55 -3.86
CA LEU A 84 8.21 10.95 -5.22
C LEU A 84 7.58 12.35 -5.22
N ALA A 85 6.61 12.61 -4.33
CA ALA A 85 5.95 13.90 -4.24
C ALA A 85 6.93 15.04 -3.92
N GLN A 86 7.86 14.82 -2.99
CA GLN A 86 8.89 15.80 -2.65
C GLN A 86 9.82 16.11 -3.83
N THR A 87 10.24 15.07 -4.56
CA THR A 87 11.13 15.24 -5.73
C THR A 87 10.42 16.03 -6.82
N VAL A 88 9.20 15.63 -7.17
CA VAL A 88 8.38 16.31 -8.19
C VAL A 88 8.12 17.76 -7.80
N GLN A 89 7.79 18.03 -6.53
CA GLN A 89 7.58 19.40 -6.06
C GLN A 89 8.85 20.25 -6.15
N HIS A 90 10.01 19.67 -5.83
CA HIS A 90 11.28 20.37 -5.91
C HIS A 90 11.65 20.72 -7.36
N GLU A 91 11.52 19.77 -8.28
CA GLU A 91 11.76 19.98 -9.72
C GLU A 91 10.84 21.08 -10.28
N PHE A 92 9.53 21.00 -10.02
CA PHE A 92 8.58 22.03 -10.48
C PHE A 92 8.89 23.42 -9.93
N ARG A 93 9.39 23.51 -8.69
CA ARG A 93 9.76 24.80 -8.09
C ARG A 93 10.96 25.42 -8.82
N LEU A 94 11.98 24.62 -9.12
CA LEU A 94 13.17 25.10 -9.83
C LEU A 94 12.83 25.51 -11.26
N ASP A 95 12.04 24.69 -11.98
CA ASP A 95 11.61 24.98 -13.34
C ASP A 95 10.81 26.31 -13.40
N ALA A 96 9.85 26.49 -12.48
CA ALA A 96 9.07 27.73 -12.42
C ALA A 96 9.94 28.96 -12.14
N TYR A 97 10.91 28.87 -11.24
CA TYR A 97 11.84 29.97 -10.97
C TYR A 97 12.71 30.30 -12.18
N SER A 98 13.26 29.28 -12.84
CA SER A 98 14.08 29.49 -14.06
C SER A 98 13.28 30.17 -15.17
N HIS A 99 12.03 29.77 -15.35
CA HIS A 99 11.15 30.34 -16.36
C HIS A 99 10.82 31.81 -16.09
N ILE A 100 10.50 32.16 -14.84
CA ILE A 100 10.27 33.55 -14.43
C ILE A 100 11.54 34.40 -14.66
N GLN A 101 12.71 33.85 -14.36
CA GLN A 101 13.98 34.56 -14.51
C GLN A 101 14.33 34.83 -15.99
N GLU A 102 14.03 33.91 -16.91
CA GLU A 102 14.17 34.13 -18.35
C GLU A 102 13.23 35.23 -18.88
N LEU A 103 11.98 35.28 -18.40
CA LEU A 103 11.02 36.32 -18.77
C LEU A 103 11.53 37.73 -18.42
N GLU A 104 12.10 37.93 -17.23
CA GLU A 104 12.69 39.22 -16.86
C GLU A 104 13.87 39.61 -17.75
N MET A 105 14.78 38.66 -18.07
CA MET A 105 15.91 38.94 -18.95
C MET A 105 15.49 39.29 -20.38
N SER A 106 14.47 38.61 -20.94
CA SER A 106 13.93 38.94 -22.27
C SER A 106 13.34 40.35 -22.36
N TRP A 107 12.71 40.83 -21.28
CA TRP A 107 12.12 42.16 -21.23
C TRP A 107 13.20 43.26 -21.23
N PHE A 108 14.34 43.01 -20.59
CA PHE A 108 15.47 43.94 -20.60
C PHE A 108 16.25 43.91 -21.92
N SER A 109 16.33 42.77 -22.62
CA SER A 109 16.99 42.70 -23.93
C SER A 109 16.22 43.40 -25.03
N ASP A 110 14.87 43.39 -24.99
CA ASP A 110 14.03 44.09 -25.98
C ASP A 110 14.02 45.63 -25.81
N GLN A 111 14.57 46.14 -24.71
CA GLN A 111 14.68 47.58 -24.44
C GLN A 111 16.05 48.22 -24.75
N SER A 112 17.03 47.44 -25.25
CA SER A 112 18.33 47.95 -25.72
C SER A 112 18.45 47.89 -27.24
#